data_AF-A0A383C9G6-F1
#
_entry.id   AF-A0A383C9G6-F1
#
_cell.length_a   1.000
_cell.length_b   1.000
_cell.length_c   1.000
_cell.angle_alpha   90.00
_cell.angle_beta   90.00
_cell.angle_gamma   90.00
#
_symmetry.space_group_name_H-M   'P 1'
#
loop_
_entity.id
_entity.type
_entity.pdbx_description
1 polymer ?
#
loop_
_entity_poly.entity_id
_entity_poly.type
_entity_poly.pdbx_seq_one_letter_code
_entity_poly.pdbx_strand_id
1 'polypeptide(L)'
;VNNISHVGHCHPKVISAEEKQARMLNTNTRYLNDIIVNYAQQLNDTLPEGLDVCYFTNSGSESNDLALRMARNFTDSRESIVL
;
A
#
# COMPACT_ATOMS: atom_id res chain seq x y z
N VAL A 1 -20.92 0.16 10.30
CA VAL A 1 -19.81 1.10 10.58
C VAL A 1 -18.94 1.16 9.33
N ASN A 2 -18.73 2.33 8.73
CA ASN A 2 -17.90 2.47 7.53
C ASN A 2 -16.42 2.56 7.94
N ASN A 3 -15.68 1.45 7.80
CA ASN A 3 -14.25 1.38 8.11
C ASN A 3 -13.36 1.98 6.99
N ILE A 4 -13.92 2.27 5.82
CA ILE A 4 -13.18 2.86 4.68
C ILE A 4 -12.77 4.29 5.02
N SER A 5 -13.68 5.08 5.61
CA SER A 5 -13.38 6.43 6.10
C SER A 5 -12.70 6.37 7.47
N HIS A 6 -11.51 5.74 7.54
CA HIS A 6 -10.80 5.42 8.78
C HIS A 6 -10.54 6.63 9.68
N VAL A 7 -10.26 7.79 9.09
CA VAL A 7 -10.00 9.07 9.79
C VAL A 7 -11.19 10.04 9.74
N GLY A 8 -12.37 9.55 9.38
CA GLY A 8 -13.58 10.36 9.20
C GLY A 8 -13.81 10.82 7.76
N HIS A 9 -15.07 11.11 7.44
CA HIS A 9 -15.47 11.58 6.11
C HIS A 9 -14.86 12.96 5.80
N CYS A 10 -14.32 13.11 4.59
CA CYS A 10 -13.75 14.37 4.09
C CYS A 10 -12.70 15.00 5.03
N HIS A 11 -11.85 14.19 5.66
CA HIS A 11 -10.88 14.69 6.63
C HIS A 11 -9.93 15.72 5.99
N PRO A 12 -9.84 16.96 6.52
CA PRO A 12 -9.20 18.10 5.84
C PRO A 12 -7.72 17.88 5.52
N LYS A 13 -6.99 17.13 6.37
CA LYS A 13 -5.59 16.78 6.09
C LYS A 13 -5.42 15.86 4.88
N VAL A 14 -6.38 14.95 4.64
CA VAL A 14 -6.32 14.00 3.51
C VAL A 14 -6.53 14.76 2.20
N ILE A 15 -7.60 15.58 2.15
CA ILE A 15 -7.93 16.41 0.99
C ILE A 15 -6.77 17.36 0.64
N SER A 16 -6.22 18.07 1.63
CA SER A 16 -5.11 19.00 1.40
C SER A 16 -3.85 18.33 0.86
N ALA A 17 -3.52 17.12 1.34
CA ALA A 17 -2.37 16.36 0.86
C ALA A 17 -2.56 15.88 -0.58
N GLU A 18 -3.74 15.36 -0.91
CA GLU A 18 -4.11 14.92 -2.26
C GLU A 18 -4.07 16.08 -3.26
N GLU A 19 -4.73 17.20 -2.94
CA GLU A 19 -4.77 18.38 -3.82
C GLU A 19 -3.38 18.95 -4.09
N LYS A 20 -2.52 18.99 -3.07
CA LYS A 20 -1.14 19.46 -3.20
C LYS A 20 -0.37 18.58 -4.19
N GLN A 21 -0.45 17.26 -4.04
CA GLN A 21 0.30 16.35 -4.90
C GLN A 21 -0.26 16.30 -6.33
N ALA A 22 -1.60 16.34 -6.48
CA ALA A 22 -2.25 16.33 -7.79
C ALA A 22 -1.87 17.54 -8.65
N ARG A 23 -1.57 18.69 -8.03
CA ARG A 23 -1.05 19.88 -8.73
C ARG A 23 0.43 19.78 -9.11
N MET A 24 1.16 18.81 -8.55
CA MET A 24 2.59 18.62 -8.79
C MET A 24 2.87 17.48 -9.77
N LEU A 25 2.44 16.26 -9.44
CA LEU A 25 2.74 15.06 -10.21
C LEU A 25 1.81 13.89 -9.83
N ASN A 26 1.25 13.19 -10.82
CA ASN A 26 0.50 11.95 -10.63
C ASN A 26 0.83 10.92 -11.73
N THR A 27 2.13 10.67 -11.93
CA THR A 27 2.63 9.63 -12.84
C THR A 27 3.08 8.41 -12.06
N ASN A 28 3.25 7.28 -12.76
CA ASN A 28 3.81 6.07 -12.14
C ASN A 28 5.22 6.26 -11.58
N THR A 29 5.68 5.25 -10.85
CA THR A 29 6.93 5.22 -10.08
C THR A 29 8.18 4.99 -10.91
N ARG A 30 8.11 5.06 -12.24
CA ARG A 30 9.33 4.98 -13.09
C ARG A 30 10.28 6.15 -12.81
N TYR A 31 9.74 7.27 -12.34
CA TYR A 31 10.51 8.41 -11.86
C TYR A 31 10.49 8.41 -10.34
N LEU A 32 11.66 8.67 -9.76
CA LEU A 32 11.79 8.71 -8.31
C LEU A 32 10.94 9.86 -7.75
N ASN A 33 10.13 9.55 -6.74
CA ASN A 33 9.33 10.50 -6.00
C ASN A 33 9.47 10.16 -4.51
N ASP A 34 9.88 11.12 -3.70
CA ASP A 34 10.14 10.91 -2.28
C ASP A 34 8.91 10.43 -1.51
N ILE A 35 7.70 10.73 -1.99
CA ILE A 35 6.45 10.35 -1.31
C ILE A 35 6.34 8.85 -1.14
N ILE A 36 6.64 8.06 -2.17
CA ILE A 36 6.49 6.60 -2.08
C ILE A 36 7.54 5.98 -1.17
N VAL A 37 8.77 6.51 -1.20
CA VAL A 37 9.88 6.05 -0.35
C VAL A 37 9.60 6.39 1.11
N ASN A 38 9.21 7.63 1.40
CA ASN A 38 8.90 8.08 2.75
C ASN A 38 7.69 7.34 3.32
N TYR A 39 6.68 7.06 2.50
CA TYR A 39 5.51 6.31 2.94
C TYR A 39 5.84 4.85 3.21
N ALA A 40 6.64 4.21 2.35
CA ALA A 40 7.12 2.85 2.59
C ALA A 40 7.93 2.75 3.89
N GLN A 41 8.84 3.70 4.14
CA GLN A 41 9.62 3.73 5.38
C GLN A 41 8.71 3.88 6.61
N GLN A 42 7.82 4.88 6.60
CA GLN A 42 6.90 5.11 7.72
C GLN A 42 5.98 3.92 7.98
N LEU A 43 5.58 3.18 6.95
CA LEU A 43 4.77 1.97 7.10
C LEU A 43 5.59 0.84 7.74
N ASN A 44 6.79 0.59 7.22
CA ASN A 44 7.70 -0.44 7.75
C ASN A 44 8.04 -0.20 9.23
N ASP A 45 8.22 1.06 9.64
CA ASP A 45 8.51 1.44 11.03
C ASP A 45 7.38 1.03 12.02
N THR A 46 6.18 0.70 11.51
CA THR A 46 5.05 0.20 12.31
C THR A 46 4.93 -1.33 12.36
N LEU A 47 5.76 -2.04 11.57
CA LEU A 47 5.70 -3.49 11.41
C LEU A 47 6.77 -4.19 12.27
N PRO A 48 6.60 -5.50 12.55
CA PRO A 48 7.64 -6.32 13.17
C PRO A 48 8.92 -6.40 12.32
N GLU A 49 10.03 -6.73 12.97
CA GLU A 49 11.31 -7.00 12.31
C GLU A 49 11.17 -8.07 11.21
N GLY A 50 11.79 -7.81 10.06
CA GLY A 50 11.76 -8.70 8.88
C GLY A 50 10.66 -8.39 7.87
N LEU A 51 9.78 -7.41 8.11
CA LEU A 51 8.78 -6.92 7.16
C LEU A 51 9.17 -5.53 6.60
N ASP A 52 10.21 -5.52 5.76
CA ASP A 52 10.86 -4.27 5.30
C ASP A 52 10.56 -3.90 3.83
N VAL A 53 9.76 -4.69 3.11
CA VAL A 53 9.51 -4.50 1.67
C VAL A 53 8.03 -4.22 1.41
N CYS A 54 7.74 -3.07 0.80
CA CYS A 54 6.40 -2.64 0.43
C CYS A 54 6.09 -2.85 -1.06
N TYR A 55 4.92 -3.40 -1.35
CA TYR A 55 4.30 -3.40 -2.68
C TYR A 55 2.97 -2.63 -2.64
N PHE A 56 2.85 -1.58 -3.45
CA PHE A 56 1.64 -0.74 -3.48
C PHE A 56 0.67 -1.21 -4.58
N THR A 57 -0.61 -1.36 -4.22
CA THR A 57 -1.71 -1.76 -5.11
C THR A 57 -2.92 -0.83 -4.91
N ASN A 58 -3.91 -0.91 -5.79
CA ASN A 58 -5.06 0.01 -5.81
C ASN A 58 -6.25 -0.50 -4.99
N SER A 59 -6.21 -1.75 -4.53
CA SER A 59 -7.26 -2.33 -3.69
C SER A 59 -6.72 -3.48 -2.84
N GLY A 60 -7.47 -3.85 -1.81
CA GLY A 60 -7.17 -5.04 -1.00
C GLY A 60 -7.24 -6.34 -1.79
N SER A 61 -8.09 -6.42 -2.82
CA SER A 61 -8.15 -7.59 -3.71
C SER A 61 -6.86 -7.76 -4.52
N GLU A 62 -6.32 -6.68 -5.06
CA GLU A 62 -5.02 -6.70 -5.75
C GLU A 62 -3.88 -7.07 -4.77
N SER A 63 -3.93 -6.58 -3.53
CA SER A 63 -2.95 -6.95 -2.50
C SER A 63 -2.98 -8.45 -2.20
N ASN A 64 -4.18 -9.03 -2.01
CA ASN A 64 -4.34 -10.46 -1.75
C ASN A 64 -3.92 -11.33 -2.94
N ASP A 65 -4.25 -10.93 -4.17
CA ASP A 65 -3.81 -11.64 -5.37
C ASP A 65 -2.28 -11.64 -5.50
N LEU A 66 -1.64 -10.49 -5.25
CA LEU A 66 -0.17 -10.40 -5.26
C LEU A 66 0.47 -11.26 -4.15
N ALA A 67 -0.08 -11.23 -2.94
CA ALA A 67 0.41 -12.04 -1.82
C ALA A 67 0.36 -13.54 -2.14
N LEU A 68 -0.73 -14.02 -2.72
CA LEU A 68 -0.85 -15.41 -3.17
C LEU A 68 0.17 -15.75 -4.27
N ARG A 69 0.40 -14.86 -5.23
CA ARG A 69 1.43 -15.06 -6.27
C ARG A 69 2.83 -15.18 -5.67
N MET A 70 3.16 -14.32 -4.70
CA MET A 70 4.45 -14.37 -4.00
C MET A 70 4.62 -15.67 -3.22
N ALA A 71 3.62 -16.07 -2.43
CA ALA A 71 3.66 -17.30 -1.65
C ALA A 71 3.83 -18.54 -2.54
N ARG A 72 3.07 -18.63 -3.63
CA ARG A 72 3.16 -19.74 -4.60
C ARG A 72 4.52 -19.79 -5.29
N ASN A 73 5.05 -18.64 -5.70
CA ASN A 73 6.38 -18.56 -6.32
C ASN A 73 7.50 -18.93 -5.36
N PHE A 74 7.38 -18.56 -4.09
CA PHE A 74 8.38 -18.88 -3.06
C PHE A 74 8.35 -20.37 -2.66
N THR A 75 7.16 -20.96 -2.58
CA THR A 75 6.96 -22.33 -2.07
C THR A 75 6.87 -23.41 -3.15
N ASP A 76 6.77 -23.02 -4.43
CA ASP A 76 6.44 -23.91 -5.56
C ASP A 76 5.18 -24.78 -5.33
N SER A 77 4.22 -24.23 -4.58
CA SER A 77 2.95 -24.88 -4.25
C SER A 77 1.77 -24.00 -4.63
N ARG A 78 0.64 -24.62 -5.01
CA ARG A 78 -0.62 -23.92 -5.27
C ARG A 78 -1.64 -24.06 -4.14
N GLU A 79 -1.34 -24.90 -3.15
CA GLU A 79 -2.21 -25.15 -2.01
C GLU A 79 -2.32 -23.90 -1.13
N SER A 80 -3.49 -23.69 -0.52
CA SER A 80 -3.73 -22.54 0.35
C SER A 80 -4.73 -22.94 1.43
N ILE A 81 -4.47 -22.52 2.67
CA ILE A 81 -5.36 -22.75 3.81
C ILE A 81 -6.09 -21.43 4.08
N VAL A 82 -7.41 -21.49 4.22
CA VAL A 82 -8.28 -20.35 4.55
C VAL A 82 -9.11 -20.74 5.78
N LEU A 83 -9.27 -19.80 6.73
CA LEU A 83 -10.04 -19.97 7.98
C LEU A 83 -11.42 -19.32 7.87
#